data_AF-A0A1M6WFC6-F1
#
_entry.id   AF-A0A1M6WFC6-F1
#
_cell.length_a   1.000
_cell.length_b   1.000
_cell.length_c   1.000
_cell.angle_alpha   90.00
_cell.angle_beta   90.00
_cell.angle_gamma   90.00
#
_symmetry.space_group_name_H-M   'P 1'
#
loop_
_entity.id
_entity.type
_entity.pdbx_description
1 polymer ?
#
loop_
_entity_poly.entity_id
_entity_poly.type
_entity_poly.pdbx_seq_one_letter_code
_entity_poly.pdbx_strand_id
1 'polypeptide(L)'
;MKKRRPYPTDVSDEEWYFAAPYLTLMNKDAPQRRYELREMFNALRWIVRAGAPWRLLPNDFPPWELVYQQTQRWIQAGCFEAMVNDLRSII
;
A
#
# COMPACT_ATOMS: atom_id res chain seq x y z
N MET A 1 0.13 -11.32 -11.78
CA MET A 1 1.21 -11.64 -10.82
C MET A 1 0.95 -13.01 -10.21
N LYS A 2 1.99 -13.81 -9.93
CA LYS A 2 1.84 -15.12 -9.30
C LYS A 2 1.30 -14.90 -7.87
N LYS A 3 0.28 -15.65 -7.43
CA LYS A 3 -0.24 -15.54 -6.04
C LYS A 3 0.89 -15.96 -5.08
N ARG A 4 1.42 -15.00 -4.31
CA ARG A 4 2.36 -15.28 -3.20
C ARG A 4 1.60 -15.79 -1.98
N ARG A 5 2.32 -16.39 -1.04
CA ARG A 5 1.73 -16.70 0.27
C ARG A 5 1.46 -15.39 1.00
N PRO A 6 0.31 -15.22 1.65
CA PRO A 6 0.01 -14.00 2.39
C PRO A 6 0.96 -13.84 3.57
N TYR A 7 1.36 -12.61 3.86
CA TYR A 7 2.09 -12.27 5.07
C TYR A 7 1.10 -11.94 6.20
N PRO A 8 1.46 -12.16 7.48
CA PRO A 8 0.64 -11.70 8.61
C PRO A 8 0.39 -10.18 8.65
N THR A 9 1.16 -9.41 7.89
CA THR A 9 1.04 -7.96 7.75
C THR A 9 0.11 -7.53 6.62
N ASP A 10 -0.34 -8.47 5.78
CA ASP A 10 -1.26 -8.18 4.69
C ASP A 10 -2.61 -7.72 5.23
N VAL A 11 -3.22 -6.78 4.54
CA VAL A 11 -4.56 -6.31 4.92
C VAL A 11 -5.63 -7.36 4.66
N SER A 12 -6.59 -7.44 5.59
CA SER A 12 -7.85 -8.12 5.34
C SER A 12 -8.63 -7.45 4.20
N ASP A 13 -9.67 -8.11 3.69
CA ASP A 13 -10.53 -7.53 2.67
C ASP A 13 -11.27 -6.29 3.20
N GLU A 14 -11.65 -6.30 4.48
CA GLU A 14 -12.33 -5.18 5.15
C GLU A 14 -11.39 -3.97 5.31
N GLU A 15 -10.17 -4.20 5.82
CA GLU A 15 -9.14 -3.17 5.93
C GLU A 15 -8.81 -2.59 4.54
N TRP A 16 -8.74 -3.45 3.52
CA TRP A 16 -8.52 -3.01 2.15
C TRP A 16 -9.68 -2.17 1.62
N TYR A 17 -10.93 -2.58 1.85
CA TYR A 17 -12.10 -1.84 1.41
C TYR A 17 -12.15 -0.44 2.03
N PHE A 18 -11.74 -0.31 3.29
CA PHE A 18 -11.58 0.98 3.95
C PHE A 18 -10.43 1.81 3.35
N ALA A 19 -9.26 1.23 3.12
CA ALA A 19 -8.08 1.98 2.66
C ALA A 19 -8.11 2.34 1.17
N ALA A 20 -8.71 1.50 0.32
CA ALA A 20 -8.66 1.61 -1.14
C ALA A 20 -9.13 2.96 -1.71
N PRO A 21 -10.21 3.60 -1.21
CA PRO A 21 -10.66 4.90 -1.70
C PRO A 21 -9.60 6.00 -1.57
N TYR A 22 -8.84 6.04 -0.47
CA TYR A 22 -7.80 7.04 -0.23
C TYR A 22 -6.54 6.79 -1.06
N LEU A 23 -6.20 5.51 -1.26
CA LEU A 23 -4.96 5.12 -1.95
C LEU A 23 -5.09 5.13 -3.48
N THR A 24 -6.30 5.22 -4.01
CA THR A 24 -6.55 5.23 -5.45
C THR A 24 -6.45 6.66 -6.02
N LEU A 25 -5.21 7.12 -6.17
CA LEU A 25 -4.90 8.45 -6.74
C LEU A 25 -5.02 8.53 -8.27
N MET A 26 -5.13 7.39 -8.94
CA MET A 26 -5.18 7.30 -10.41
C MET A 26 -6.19 6.23 -10.84
N ASN A 27 -6.79 6.44 -12.01
CA ASN A 27 -7.67 5.46 -12.64
C ASN A 27 -6.98 4.10 -12.82
N LYS A 28 -7.75 3.02 -12.72
CA LYS A 28 -7.25 1.64 -12.84
C LYS A 28 -6.55 1.38 -14.19
N ASP A 29 -7.01 2.04 -15.25
CA ASP A 29 -6.52 1.86 -16.62
C ASP A 29 -5.29 2.73 -16.93
N ALA A 30 -4.79 3.48 -15.93
CA ALA A 30 -3.61 4.31 -16.10
C ALA A 30 -2.37 3.44 -16.39
N PRO A 31 -1.60 3.71 -17.46
CA PRO A 31 -0.47 2.87 -17.87
C PRO A 31 0.66 2.81 -16.84
N GLN A 32 0.68 3.75 -15.88
CA GLN A 32 1.61 3.78 -14.76
C GLN A 32 1.30 2.70 -13.70
N ARG A 33 0.09 2.12 -13.67
CA ARG A 33 -0.36 1.14 -12.69
C ARG A 33 0.05 -0.29 -13.11
N ARG A 34 1.34 -0.57 -13.00
CA ARG A 34 1.92 -1.89 -13.35
C ARG A 34 1.67 -3.00 -12.31
N TYR A 35 1.40 -2.62 -11.06
CA TYR A 35 1.15 -3.55 -9.96
C TYR A 35 -0.14 -3.17 -9.25
N GLU A 36 -0.80 -4.17 -8.66
CA GLU A 36 -2.00 -3.96 -7.86
C GLU A 36 -1.70 -3.07 -6.65
N LEU A 37 -2.54 -2.05 -6.42
CA LEU A 37 -2.33 -1.13 -5.29
C LEU A 37 -2.40 -1.85 -3.94
N ARG A 38 -3.22 -2.90 -3.83
CA ARG A 38 -3.27 -3.74 -2.61
C ARG A 38 -1.92 -4.37 -2.33
N GLU A 39 -1.23 -4.87 -3.36
CA GLU A 39 0.10 -5.46 -3.20
C GLU A 39 1.17 -4.42 -2.89
N MET A 40 1.08 -3.22 -3.48
CA MET A 40 1.95 -2.11 -3.10
C MET A 40 1.72 -1.69 -1.63
N PHE A 41 0.47 -1.69 -1.17
CA PHE A 41 0.13 -1.32 0.20
C PHE A 41 0.53 -2.41 1.21
N ASN A 42 0.35 -3.69 0.86
CA ASN A 42 0.85 -4.82 1.64
C ASN A 42 2.37 -4.77 1.79
N ALA A 43 3.11 -4.46 0.72
CA ALA A 43 4.55 -4.28 0.76
C ALA A 43 4.97 -3.14 1.70
N LEU A 44 4.28 -2.00 1.64
CA LEU A 44 4.52 -0.89 2.56
C LEU A 44 4.25 -1.30 4.02
N ARG A 45 3.12 -1.96 4.29
CA ARG A 45 2.79 -2.45 5.64
C ARG A 45 3.85 -3.42 6.17
N TRP A 46 4.34 -4.32 5.31
CA TRP A 46 5.42 -5.23 5.69
C TRP A 46 6.67 -4.45 6.13
N ILE A 47 7.11 -3.45 5.35
CA ILE A 47 8.27 -2.61 5.67
C ILE A 47 8.09 -1.89 7.00
N VAL A 48 6.94 -1.23 7.19
CA VAL A 48 6.63 -0.45 8.40
C VAL A 48 6.58 -1.36 9.64
N ARG A 49 6.01 -2.57 9.52
CA ARG A 49 5.93 -3.53 10.63
C ARG A 49 7.27 -4.18 10.94
N ALA A 50 8.07 -4.50 9.92
CA ALA A 50 9.38 -5.11 10.09
C ALA A 50 10.45 -4.10 10.55
N GLY A 51 10.24 -2.79 10.33
CA GLY A 51 11.26 -1.76 10.53
C GLY A 51 12.47 -1.94 9.62
N ALA A 52 12.28 -2.61 8.47
CA ALA A 52 13.37 -3.04 7.60
C ALA A 52 13.75 -1.94 6.58
N PRO A 53 15.04 -1.86 6.19
CA PRO A 53 15.44 -1.07 5.03
C PRO A 53 14.70 -1.49 3.76
N TRP A 54 14.37 -0.53 2.89
CA TRP A 54 13.63 -0.77 1.64
C TRP A 54 14.23 -1.86 0.75
N ARG A 55 15.56 -1.94 0.67
CA ARG A 55 16.27 -2.95 -0.15
C ARG A 55 16.11 -4.38 0.38
N LEU A 56 15.58 -4.57 1.58
CA LEU A 56 15.28 -5.88 2.15
C LEU A 56 13.81 -6.31 1.95
N LEU A 57 13.03 -5.54 1.18
CA LEU A 57 11.69 -5.97 0.80
C LEU A 57 11.76 -7.34 0.10
N PRO A 58 10.96 -8.34 0.52
CA PRO A 58 10.93 -9.66 -0.11
C PRO A 58 10.65 -9.60 -1.62
N ASN A 59 11.31 -10.48 -2.38
CA ASN A 59 11.25 -10.50 -3.85
C ASN A 59 9.89 -10.94 -4.42
N ASP A 60 8.96 -11.41 -3.60
CA ASP A 60 7.60 -11.76 -4.00
C ASP A 60 6.63 -10.56 -3.96
N PHE A 61 7.06 -9.43 -3.39
CA PHE A 61 6.39 -8.14 -3.53
C PHE A 61 6.78 -7.40 -4.82
N PRO A 62 6.04 -6.33 -5.21
CA PRO A 62 6.52 -5.40 -6.23
C PRO A 62 7.92 -4.85 -5.91
N PRO A 63 8.72 -4.47 -6.93
CA PRO A 63 10.07 -3.92 -6.72
C PRO A 63 10.07 -2.76 -5.73
N TRP A 64 11.02 -2.77 -4.79
CA TRP A 64 11.07 -1.82 -3.68
C TRP A 64 11.12 -0.36 -4.15
N GLU A 65 11.74 -0.06 -5.29
CA GLU A 65 11.81 1.28 -5.86
C GLU A 65 10.42 1.81 -6.19
N LEU A 66 9.57 0.95 -6.74
CA LEU A 66 8.21 1.31 -7.13
C LEU A 66 7.29 1.41 -5.93
N VAL A 67 7.45 0.51 -4.93
CA VAL A 67 6.73 0.62 -3.66
C VAL A 67 7.11 1.91 -2.95
N TYR A 68 8.40 2.26 -2.91
CA TYR A 68 8.87 3.51 -2.34
C TYR A 68 8.28 4.74 -3.04
N GLN A 69 8.37 4.79 -4.37
CA GLN A 69 7.81 5.90 -5.16
C GLN A 69 6.30 6.05 -4.94
N GLN A 70 5.56 4.95 -4.95
CA GLN A 70 4.11 4.99 -4.70
C GLN A 70 3.80 5.43 -3.26
N THR A 71 4.58 4.98 -2.28
CA THR A 71 4.45 5.41 -0.89
C THR A 71 4.66 6.92 -0.77
N GLN A 72 5.68 7.47 -1.42
CA GLN A 72 5.91 8.92 -1.43
C GLN A 72 4.74 9.68 -2.06
N ARG A 73 4.13 9.17 -3.14
CA ARG A 73 2.94 9.77 -3.74
C ARG A 73 1.76 9.79 -2.77
N TRP A 74 1.51 8.71 -2.04
CA TRP A 74 0.45 8.66 -1.03
C TRP A 74 0.68 9.64 0.12
N ILE A 75 1.92 9.73 0.61
CA ILE A 75 2.28 10.70 1.66
C ILE A 75 2.09 12.13 1.17
N GLN A 76 2.60 12.46 -0.03
CA GLN A 76 2.49 13.81 -0.59
C GLN A 76 1.04 14.21 -0.87
N ALA A 77 0.18 13.24 -1.19
CA ALA A 77 -1.25 13.46 -1.38
C ALA A 77 -2.06 13.52 -0.06
N GLY A 78 -1.42 13.33 1.10
CA GLY A 78 -2.09 13.35 2.41
C GLY A 78 -3.03 12.17 2.64
N CYS A 79 -2.84 11.04 1.93
CA CYS A 79 -3.75 9.89 1.99
C CYS A 79 -3.88 9.32 3.42
N PHE A 80 -2.76 9.27 4.15
CA PHE A 80 -2.73 8.67 5.49
C PHE A 80 -3.36 9.58 6.53
N GLU A 81 -3.13 10.87 6.42
CA GLU A 81 -3.75 11.91 7.24
C GLU A 81 -5.27 11.91 7.04
N ALA A 82 -5.73 11.83 5.78
CA ALA A 82 -7.15 11.70 5.46
C ALA A 82 -7.78 10.44 6.09
N MET A 83 -7.13 9.27 5.94
CA MET A 83 -7.61 8.03 6.57
C MET A 83 -7.72 8.13 8.09
N VAL A 84 -6.72 8.71 8.75
CA VAL A 84 -6.71 8.86 10.22
C VAL A 84 -7.78 9.84 10.67
N ASN A 85 -7.97 10.94 9.95
CA ASN A 85 -9.01 11.92 10.28
C ASN A 85 -10.41 11.32 10.15
N ASP A 86 -10.68 10.59 9.08
CA ASP A 86 -11.99 9.96 8.87
C ASP A 86 -12.24 8.87 9.93
N LEU A 87 -11.25 8.04 10.25
CA LEU A 87 -11.38 7.05 11.32
C LEU A 87 -11.66 7.70 12.68
N ARG A 88 -11.01 8.82 13.01
CA ARG A 88 -11.24 9.57 14.25
C ARG A 88 -12.62 10.21 14.31
N SER A 89 -13.26 10.50 13.18
CA SER A 89 -14.61 11.09 13.18
C SER A 89 -15.72 10.08 13.51
N ILE A 90 -15.40 8.78 13.52
CA ILE A 90 -16.34 7.68 13.75
C ILE A 90 -16.27 7.15 15.19
N ILE A 91 -15.21 7.48 15.95
CA ILE A 91 -14.96 7.04 17.33
C ILE A 91 -15.22 8.21 18.29
#